data_AF-A0AAU5DGF2-F1
#
_entry.id   AF-A0AAU5DGF2-F1
#
_cell.length_a   1.000
_cell.length_b   1.000
_cell.length_c   1.000
_cell.angle_alpha   90.00
_cell.angle_beta   90.00
_cell.angle_gamma   90.00
#
_symmetry.space_group_name_H-M   'P 1'
#
loop_
_entity.id
_entity.type
_entity.pdbx_description
1 polymer ?
#
loop_
_entity_poly.entity_id
_entity_poly.type
_entity_poly.pdbx_seq_one_letter_code
_entity_poly.pdbx_strand_id
1 'polypeptide(L)'
;MAEDADPQEEVAATAEATEKVTVLPARPWPVYNVDRARAELIAIEMLTRGASYLKVRHATGLSPRNVKRLQNLVAEEAANPAAPRIVCRTPARIRVRNSAAPGTPAPAQPAEPARSTEPDETADPVQMTFSLDC
;
A
#
# COMPACT_ATOMS: atom_id res chain seq x y z
N MET A 1 50.12 -48.98 40.03
CA MET A 1 50.00 -49.19 38.57
C MET A 1 49.45 -47.90 37.97
N ALA A 2 49.75 -47.62 36.71
CA ALA A 2 49.58 -46.30 36.12
C ALA A 2 48.11 -45.88 35.97
N GLU A 3 47.90 -44.56 35.92
CA GLU A 3 46.73 -43.95 35.33
C GLU A 3 46.77 -44.15 33.81
N ASP A 4 45.62 -44.37 33.19
CA ASP A 4 45.35 -43.95 31.82
C ASP A 4 43.88 -43.57 31.75
N ALA A 5 43.62 -42.34 31.34
CA ALA A 5 42.28 -41.79 31.16
C ALA A 5 42.13 -41.42 29.70
N ASP A 6 41.07 -41.91 29.05
CA ASP A 6 40.60 -41.35 27.79
C ASP A 6 39.07 -41.52 27.68
N PRO A 7 38.29 -40.45 27.48
CA PRO A 7 36.84 -40.52 27.39
C PRO A 7 36.38 -40.60 25.92
N GLN A 8 35.91 -41.77 25.49
CA GLN A 8 35.26 -41.93 24.18
C GLN A 8 33.96 -42.72 24.29
N GLU A 9 32.83 -41.99 24.27
CA GLU A 9 31.58 -42.26 23.52
C GLU A 9 30.47 -41.29 23.98
N GLU A 10 30.65 -40.00 23.67
CA GLU A 10 29.50 -39.20 23.24
C GLU A 10 29.16 -39.54 21.77
N VAL A 11 28.05 -38.99 21.26
CA VAL A 11 27.64 -39.01 19.83
C VAL A 11 27.01 -40.33 19.32
N ALA A 12 25.85 -40.70 19.87
CA ALA A 12 24.88 -41.58 19.17
C ALA A 12 23.41 -41.42 19.58
N ALA A 13 23.10 -40.80 20.73
CA ALA A 13 21.73 -40.69 21.25
C ALA A 13 21.00 -39.38 20.85
N THR A 14 21.69 -38.42 20.23
CA THR A 14 21.10 -37.21 19.64
C THR A 14 20.58 -37.51 18.23
N ALA A 15 19.65 -38.46 18.15
CA ALA A 15 18.89 -38.72 16.93
C ALA A 15 17.92 -37.56 16.68
N GLU A 16 18.47 -36.48 16.14
CA GLU A 16 17.85 -35.39 15.38
C GLU A 16 16.32 -35.33 15.52
N ALA A 17 15.87 -34.74 16.63
CA ALA A 17 14.52 -34.21 16.71
C ALA A 17 14.43 -33.00 15.78
N THR A 18 14.39 -33.24 14.46
CA THR A 18 14.09 -32.23 13.46
C THR A 18 12.64 -31.79 13.69
N GLU A 19 12.45 -30.81 14.54
CA GLU A 19 11.15 -30.20 14.80
C GLU A 19 10.64 -29.59 13.49
N LYS A 20 9.74 -30.32 12.82
CA LYS A 20 9.15 -29.89 11.55
C LYS A 20 8.16 -28.77 11.83
N VAL A 21 8.68 -27.55 11.96
CA VAL A 21 7.89 -26.33 12.10
C VAL A 21 7.05 -26.14 10.83
N THR A 22 5.81 -26.62 10.86
CA THR A 22 4.87 -26.47 9.76
C THR A 22 4.35 -25.04 9.70
N VAL A 23 5.10 -24.16 9.04
CA VAL A 23 4.64 -22.80 8.70
C VAL A 23 3.49 -22.93 7.70
N LEU A 24 2.26 -22.69 8.17
CA LEU A 24 1.12 -22.56 7.27
C LEU A 24 1.35 -21.35 6.34
N PRO A 25 1.11 -21.47 5.02
CA PRO A 25 1.28 -20.35 4.11
C PRO A 25 0.37 -19.20 4.52
N ALA A 26 0.87 -17.98 4.40
CA ALA A 26 0.09 -16.77 4.63
C ALA A 26 -1.18 -16.81 3.77
N ARG A 27 -2.32 -16.36 4.33
CA ARG A 27 -3.56 -16.27 3.55
C ARG A 27 -3.32 -15.36 2.35
N PRO A 28 -3.78 -15.74 1.14
CA PRO A 28 -3.63 -14.89 -0.03
C PRO A 28 -4.31 -13.54 0.25
N TRP A 29 -3.70 -12.46 -0.23
CA TRP A 29 -4.26 -11.13 -0.11
C TRP A 29 -5.68 -11.10 -0.69
N PRO A 30 -6.63 -10.39 -0.05
CA PRO A 30 -7.98 -10.27 -0.59
C PRO A 30 -7.92 -9.63 -1.97
N VAL A 31 -8.28 -10.39 -3.00
CA VAL A 31 -8.29 -9.93 -4.40
C VAL A 31 -9.45 -8.96 -4.58
N TYR A 32 -9.19 -7.69 -4.31
CA TYR A 32 -10.14 -6.62 -4.55
C TYR A 32 -10.32 -6.40 -6.05
N ASN A 33 -11.58 -6.31 -6.49
CA ASN A 33 -11.90 -5.92 -7.85
C ASN A 33 -11.50 -4.45 -8.06
N VAL A 34 -10.43 -4.22 -8.83
CA VAL A 34 -9.80 -2.90 -9.03
C VAL A 34 -10.74 -1.93 -9.75
N ASP A 35 -11.50 -2.40 -10.73
CA ASP A 35 -12.45 -1.56 -11.48
C ASP A 35 -13.61 -1.09 -10.59
N ARG A 36 -14.10 -1.97 -9.72
CA ARG A 36 -15.06 -1.59 -8.68
C ARG A 36 -14.48 -0.55 -7.72
N ALA A 37 -13.23 -0.71 -7.27
CA ALA A 37 -12.60 0.27 -6.39
C ALA A 37 -12.43 1.64 -7.09
N ARG A 38 -12.05 1.66 -8.37
CA ARG A 38 -12.01 2.87 -9.21
C ARG A 38 -13.38 3.53 -9.32
N ALA A 39 -14.44 2.75 -9.60
CA ALA A 39 -15.81 3.26 -9.68
C ALA A 39 -16.30 3.83 -8.35
N GLU A 40 -15.98 3.19 -7.21
CA GLU A 40 -16.32 3.69 -5.87
C GLU A 40 -15.57 4.99 -5.53
N LEU A 41 -14.29 5.13 -5.91
CA LEU A 41 -13.53 6.38 -5.78
C LEU A 41 -14.10 7.53 -6.62
N ILE A 42 -14.41 7.29 -7.90
CA ILE A 42 -15.02 8.30 -8.79
C ILE A 42 -16.40 8.70 -8.24
N ALA A 43 -17.18 7.76 -7.70
CA ALA A 43 -18.46 8.06 -7.07
C ALA A 43 -18.31 8.97 -5.85
N ILE A 44 -17.33 8.73 -4.97
CA ILE A 44 -17.03 9.58 -3.81
C ILE A 44 -16.63 11.00 -4.26
N GLU A 45 -15.76 11.12 -5.27
CA GLU A 45 -15.35 12.41 -5.82
C GLU A 45 -16.56 13.18 -6.40
N MET A 46 -17.44 12.50 -7.14
CA MET A 46 -18.65 13.13 -7.65
C MET A 46 -19.61 13.57 -6.53
N LEU A 47 -19.79 12.75 -5.49
CA LEU A 47 -20.66 13.06 -4.34
C LEU A 47 -20.14 14.26 -3.53
N THR A 48 -18.83 14.32 -3.26
CA THR A 48 -18.20 15.45 -2.55
C THR A 48 -18.25 16.75 -3.36
N ARG A 49 -18.23 16.66 -4.70
CA ARG A 49 -18.52 17.80 -5.61
C ARG A 49 -20.01 18.15 -5.73
N GLY A 50 -20.90 17.51 -4.97
CA GLY A 50 -22.34 17.79 -4.96
C GLY A 50 -23.15 17.17 -6.11
N ALA A 51 -22.62 16.15 -6.80
CA ALA A 51 -23.37 15.45 -7.85
C ALA A 51 -24.57 14.68 -7.28
N SER A 52 -25.69 14.70 -8.00
CA SER A 52 -26.89 13.96 -7.60
C SER A 52 -26.71 12.44 -7.70
N TYR A 53 -27.41 11.71 -6.83
CA TYR A 53 -27.43 10.24 -6.79
C TYR A 53 -27.62 9.59 -8.18
N LEU A 54 -28.56 10.10 -8.98
CA LEU A 54 -28.82 9.62 -10.33
C LEU A 54 -27.59 9.79 -11.24
N LYS A 55 -26.97 10.97 -11.23
CA LYS A 55 -25.78 11.26 -12.04
C LYS A 55 -24.60 10.34 -11.66
N VAL A 56 -24.38 10.11 -10.37
CA VAL A 56 -23.34 9.20 -9.87
C VAL A 56 -23.60 7.76 -10.33
N ARG A 57 -24.85 7.28 -10.19
CA ARG A 57 -25.24 5.92 -10.60
C ARG A 57 -25.04 5.71 -12.11
N HIS A 58 -25.46 6.66 -12.95
CA HIS A 58 -25.32 6.54 -14.40
C HIS A 58 -23.86 6.66 -14.87
N ALA A 59 -23.02 7.46 -14.21
CA ALA A 59 -21.62 7.64 -14.60
C ALA A 59 -20.70 6.47 -14.17
N THR A 60 -20.98 5.84 -13.02
CA THR A 60 -20.08 4.83 -12.42
C THR A 60 -20.56 3.39 -12.56
N GLY A 61 -21.79 3.17 -13.01
CA GLY A 61 -22.40 1.83 -13.14
C GLY A 61 -22.62 1.10 -11.80
N LEU A 62 -22.35 1.74 -10.66
CA LEU A 62 -22.48 1.13 -9.34
C LEU A 62 -23.93 0.77 -9.00
N SER A 63 -24.08 -0.29 -8.19
CA SER A 63 -25.39 -0.72 -7.71
C SER A 63 -26.08 0.38 -6.88
N PRO A 64 -27.41 0.50 -6.93
CA PRO A 64 -28.18 1.46 -6.12
C PRO A 64 -27.81 1.45 -4.62
N ARG A 65 -27.56 0.25 -4.08
CA ARG A 65 -27.16 0.04 -2.68
C ARG A 65 -25.77 0.60 -2.38
N ASN A 66 -24.82 0.44 -3.30
CA ASN A 66 -23.46 0.97 -3.12
C ASN A 66 -23.46 2.50 -3.20
N VAL A 67 -24.14 3.10 -4.19
CA VAL A 67 -24.22 4.57 -4.30
C VAL A 67 -24.87 5.19 -3.06
N LYS A 68 -25.94 4.57 -2.52
CA LYS A 68 -26.56 5.04 -1.27
C LYS A 68 -25.65 4.89 -0.06
N ARG A 69 -24.89 3.79 0.04
CA ARG A 69 -23.87 3.60 1.10
C ARG A 69 -22.78 4.68 1.02
N LEU A 70 -22.25 4.97 -0.18
CA LEU A 70 -21.23 6.01 -0.38
C LEU A 70 -21.77 7.40 -0.05
N GLN A 71 -23.02 7.70 -0.39
CA GLN A 71 -23.68 8.95 -0.03
C GLN A 71 -23.78 9.14 1.48
N ASN A 72 -24.11 8.09 2.23
CA ASN A 72 -24.12 8.14 3.70
C ASN A 72 -22.71 8.38 4.26
N LEU A 73 -21.70 7.63 3.81
CA LEU A 73 -20.30 7.79 4.27
C LEU A 73 -19.76 9.20 3.98
N VAL A 74 -20.06 9.77 2.81
CA VAL A 74 -19.68 11.15 2.47
C VAL A 74 -20.42 12.16 3.34
N ALA A 75 -21.68 11.91 3.70
CA ALA A 75 -22.43 12.78 4.62
C ALA A 75 -21.93 12.70 6.07
N GLU A 76 -21.54 11.50 6.53
CA GLU A 76 -20.93 11.26 7.86
C GLU A 76 -19.58 11.99 7.99
N GLU A 77 -18.71 11.86 6.98
CA GLU A 77 -17.43 12.59 6.90
C GLU A 77 -17.63 14.10 6.74
N ALA A 78 -18.64 14.56 5.99
CA ALA A 78 -18.95 15.98 5.86
C ALA A 78 -19.53 16.59 7.15
N ALA A 79 -20.21 15.79 7.99
CA ALA A 79 -20.72 16.21 9.29
C ALA A 79 -19.61 16.31 10.35
N ASN A 80 -18.61 15.42 10.30
CA ASN A 80 -17.43 15.42 11.16
C ASN A 80 -16.15 15.44 10.33
N PRO A 81 -15.84 16.54 9.62
CA PRO A 81 -14.67 16.60 8.75
C PRO A 81 -13.42 16.36 9.59
N ALA A 82 -12.66 15.31 9.23
CA ALA A 82 -11.40 15.02 9.91
C ALA A 82 -10.52 16.28 9.91
N ALA A 83 -10.16 16.76 11.11
CA ALA A 83 -9.29 17.93 11.25
C ALA A 83 -8.05 17.72 10.38
N PRO A 84 -7.70 18.67 9.50
CA PRO A 84 -6.66 18.46 8.49
C PRO A 84 -5.37 18.09 9.20
N ARG A 85 -4.95 16.83 9.06
CA ARG A 85 -3.69 16.35 9.60
C ARG A 85 -2.57 17.02 8.81
N ILE A 86 -2.08 18.16 9.31
CA ILE A 86 -0.93 18.90 8.78
C ILE A 86 0.37 18.13 9.07
N VAL A 87 0.41 16.86 8.67
CA VAL A 87 1.62 16.06 8.61
C VAL A 87 2.26 16.40 7.26
N CYS A 88 3.23 17.31 7.30
CA CYS A 88 3.98 17.87 6.18
C CYS A 88 3.17 18.81 5.23
N ARG A 89 3.13 20.13 5.54
CA ARG A 89 3.26 21.26 4.55
C ARG A 89 3.01 22.66 5.16
N THR A 90 3.93 23.14 6.01
CA THR A 90 4.06 24.59 6.23
C THR A 90 5.50 25.03 6.55
N PRO A 91 6.39 25.18 5.56
CA PRO A 91 7.39 26.23 5.66
C PRO A 91 6.65 27.57 5.63
N ALA A 92 6.81 28.40 6.66
CA ALA A 92 6.21 29.73 6.69
C ALA A 92 6.71 30.55 5.50
N ARG A 93 5.83 31.34 4.85
CA ARG A 93 6.21 32.15 3.69
C ARG A 93 7.27 33.18 4.09
N ILE A 94 8.51 32.98 3.65
CA ILE A 94 9.52 34.05 3.65
C ILE A 94 9.00 35.14 2.70
N ARG A 95 8.70 36.32 3.24
CA ARG A 95 8.28 37.49 2.46
C ARG A 95 9.49 38.09 1.72
N VAL A 96 9.88 37.47 0.60
CA VAL A 96 10.83 38.08 -0.34
C VAL A 96 10.08 39.17 -1.11
N ARG A 97 10.32 40.43 -0.74
CA ARG A 97 9.69 41.62 -1.33
C ARG A 97 10.36 41.97 -2.67
N ASN A 98 10.13 41.16 -3.69
CA ASN A 98 10.60 41.47 -5.05
C ASN A 98 9.53 42.21 -5.85
N SER A 99 9.73 43.52 -5.99
CA SER A 99 8.97 44.39 -6.87
C SER A 99 9.38 44.13 -8.33
N ALA A 100 8.48 43.59 -9.16
CA ALA A 100 8.65 43.53 -10.61
C ALA A 100 7.30 43.75 -11.31
N ALA A 101 7.32 44.53 -12.40
CA ALA A 101 6.13 45.09 -13.04
C ALA A 101 5.41 44.11 -13.99
N PRO A 102 4.12 44.32 -14.32
CA PRO A 102 3.36 43.42 -15.19
C PRO A 102 3.58 43.73 -16.69
N GLY A 103 3.91 42.71 -17.50
CA GLY A 103 3.76 42.79 -18.96
C GLY A 103 4.74 42.00 -19.82
N THR A 104 4.61 40.67 -19.91
CA THR A 104 5.16 39.86 -21.04
C THR A 104 4.41 38.51 -21.12
N PRO A 105 4.04 37.99 -22.33
CA PRO A 105 3.24 36.77 -22.47
C PRO A 105 4.07 35.46 -22.51
N ALA A 106 3.38 34.33 -22.32
CA ALA A 106 3.94 32.96 -22.37
C ALA A 106 4.33 32.52 -23.81
N PRO A 107 5.14 31.44 -23.97
CA PRO A 107 4.52 30.12 -24.25
C PRO A 107 5.33 28.85 -23.83
N ALA A 108 4.79 27.69 -24.24
CA ALA A 108 5.43 26.37 -24.52
C ALA A 108 5.54 25.30 -23.40
N GLN A 109 4.81 24.19 -23.62
CA GLN A 109 5.13 22.84 -23.11
C GLN A 109 6.24 22.20 -23.97
N PRO A 110 6.95 21.19 -23.44
CA PRO A 110 7.08 19.96 -24.25
C PRO A 110 7.06 18.61 -23.49
N ALA A 111 6.44 17.62 -24.16
CA ALA A 111 6.76 16.18 -24.23
C ALA A 111 6.79 15.26 -22.98
N GLU A 112 5.93 14.23 -23.03
CA GLU A 112 6.19 12.91 -22.43
C GLU A 112 7.30 12.15 -23.21
N PRO A 113 8.02 11.22 -22.55
CA PRO A 113 8.62 10.06 -23.21
C PRO A 113 7.89 8.75 -22.84
N ALA A 114 7.93 7.78 -23.77
CA ALA A 114 7.14 6.56 -23.74
C ALA A 114 7.78 5.35 -22.99
N ARG A 115 7.02 4.25 -22.94
CA ARG A 115 7.24 2.98 -22.21
C ARG A 115 8.55 2.21 -22.54
N SER A 116 9.05 1.48 -21.53
CA SER A 116 9.74 0.16 -21.57
C SER A 116 9.85 -0.36 -20.10
N THR A 117 10.02 -1.64 -19.73
CA THR A 117 10.16 -2.89 -20.54
C THR A 117 9.28 -4.07 -20.02
N GLU A 118 9.80 -4.95 -19.15
CA GLU A 118 9.27 -6.29 -18.77
C GLU A 118 9.29 -6.53 -17.23
N PRO A 119 8.49 -7.47 -16.70
CA PRO A 119 8.68 -8.08 -15.39
C PRO A 119 9.57 -9.34 -15.50
N ASP A 120 10.68 -9.36 -14.77
CA ASP A 120 11.64 -10.46 -14.80
C ASP A 120 11.23 -11.66 -13.92
N GLU A 121 11.80 -12.78 -14.32
CA GLU A 121 11.62 -14.19 -14.01
C GLU A 121 11.33 -14.65 -12.57
N THR A 122 10.50 -15.71 -12.51
CA THR A 122 10.42 -16.81 -11.53
C THR A 122 11.39 -16.76 -10.34
N ALA A 123 10.89 -16.33 -9.17
CA ALA A 123 11.61 -16.52 -7.91
C ALA A 123 11.45 -17.97 -7.40
N ASP A 124 12.48 -18.80 -7.57
CA ASP A 124 12.57 -20.11 -6.93
C ASP A 124 12.51 -19.99 -5.39
N PRO A 125 11.90 -20.97 -4.68
CA PRO A 125 11.73 -20.91 -3.24
C PRO A 125 13.07 -21.10 -2.50
N VAL A 126 13.71 -19.99 -2.14
CA VAL A 126 14.90 -19.97 -1.29
C VAL A 126 14.57 -20.56 0.09
N GLN A 127 15.05 -21.77 0.36
CA GLN A 127 15.00 -22.36 1.69
C GLN A 127 16.03 -21.67 2.59
N MET A 128 15.58 -20.83 3.52
CA MET A 128 16.45 -20.25 4.54
C MET A 128 16.47 -21.13 5.79
N THR A 129 17.59 -21.82 6.00
CA THR A 129 17.92 -22.48 7.27
C THR A 129 18.40 -21.43 8.27
N PHE A 130 17.67 -21.27 9.36
CA PHE A 130 18.07 -20.43 10.49
C PHE A 130 18.70 -21.32 11.57
N SER A 131 20.00 -21.14 11.81
CA SER A 131 20.66 -21.69 13.00
C SER A 131 20.35 -20.81 14.20
N LEU A 132 19.75 -21.39 15.23
CA LEU A 132 19.64 -20.76 16.55
C LEU A 132 20.84 -21.21 17.38
N ASP A 133 21.85 -20.35 17.50
CA ASP A 133 22.89 -20.52 18.52
C ASP A 133 22.29 -20.25 19.92
N CYS A 134 22.63 -21.12 20.87
CA CYS A 134 22.16 -21.10 22.26
C CYS A 134 23.18 -20.46 23.21
#